data_AF-A0A7V5V514-F1
#
_entry.id   AF-A0A7V5V514-F1
#
_cell.length_a   1.000
_cell.length_b   1.000
_cell.length_c   1.000
_cell.angle_alpha   90.00
_cell.angle_beta   90.00
_cell.angle_gamma   90.00
#
_symmetry.space_group_name_H-M   'P 1'
#
loop_
_entity.id
_entity.type
_entity.pdbx_description
1 polymer ?
#
loop_
_entity_poly.entity_id
_entity_poly.type
_entity_poly.pdbx_seq_one_letter_code
_entity_poly.pdbx_strand_id
1 'polypeptide(L)'
;MTTHGIELDHQRAHEARSRLTKVLWGDALTEMQVSPNAFGLLYLNPPYDDGVSDGAKSQRLEVQFLRRYLGTLQQGGYLVLVIPYYILKHCAKPLARYFKVQVLGFPKDEFQAFRQCIVFGRKKLLVPKEETEQTQTHLKELAAMEPDDFMDEVETLECIAPVSITVPTPVKPLTTFMARNIDPLEAIPLVRKAGIVKNVLAELTPRKNNEIRPLTPLENGHLALMLAGGYMNGAIEKDGRQLVIKGVVHKSEKVINVRENDSGEGSITTRDQYIPTVKVIDMQTAELITVQ
;
A
#
# COMPACT_ATOMS: atom_id res chain seq x y z
N MET A 1 11.19 19.43 18.87
CA MET A 1 10.89 19.43 17.43
C MET A 1 10.28 18.09 17.07
N THR A 2 9.17 18.05 16.35
CA THR A 2 8.48 16.80 15.98
C THR A 2 8.87 16.42 14.56
N THR A 3 9.43 15.23 14.36
CA THR A 3 9.95 14.77 13.07
C THR A 3 9.17 13.56 12.55
N HIS A 4 8.96 13.54 11.24
CA HIS A 4 8.12 12.55 10.56
C HIS A 4 8.89 11.98 9.37
N GLY A 5 8.92 10.65 9.24
CA GLY A 5 9.63 9.94 8.17
C GLY A 5 8.74 8.92 7.47
N ILE A 6 9.05 8.65 6.21
CA ILE A 6 8.44 7.60 5.40
C ILE A 6 9.60 6.84 4.75
N GLU A 7 9.64 5.52 4.92
CA GLU A 7 10.71 4.67 4.39
C GLU A 7 10.12 3.37 3.83
N LEU A 8 10.61 2.98 2.64
CA LEU A 8 10.14 1.81 1.92
C LEU A 8 10.74 0.52 2.50
N ASP A 9 12.01 0.56 2.87
CA ASP A 9 12.70 -0.58 3.47
C ASP A 9 12.32 -0.74 4.96
N HIS A 10 11.84 -1.93 5.32
CA HIS A 10 11.30 -2.17 6.65
C HIS A 10 12.35 -2.08 7.76
N GLN A 11 13.57 -2.54 7.48
CA GLN A 11 14.67 -2.49 8.45
C GLN A 11 15.12 -1.05 8.67
N ARG A 12 15.35 -0.28 7.61
CA ARG A 12 15.67 1.15 7.73
C ARG A 12 14.57 1.94 8.42
N ALA A 13 13.30 1.63 8.14
CA ALA A 13 12.17 2.26 8.82
C ALA A 13 12.21 1.97 10.33
N HIS A 14 12.51 0.73 10.72
CA HIS A 14 12.68 0.33 12.11
C HIS A 14 13.84 1.08 12.79
N GLU A 15 15.01 1.16 12.15
CA GLU A 15 16.16 1.90 12.65
C GLU A 15 15.86 3.40 12.80
N ALA A 16 15.15 3.99 11.84
CA ALA A 16 14.79 5.40 11.84
C ALA A 16 13.84 5.80 12.99
N ARG A 17 13.03 4.87 13.51
CA ARG A 17 12.16 5.10 14.69
C ARG A 17 12.95 5.50 15.95
N SER A 18 14.24 5.18 16.02
CA SER A 18 15.10 5.62 17.12
C SER A 18 15.56 7.09 17.00
N ARG A 19 15.44 7.68 15.81
CA ARG A 19 15.94 9.04 15.49
C ARG A 19 14.83 10.04 15.18
N LEU A 20 13.67 9.56 14.74
CA LEU A 20 12.52 10.38 14.36
C LEU A 20 11.33 10.16 15.29
N THR A 21 10.48 11.17 15.46
CA THR A 21 9.31 11.07 16.36
C THR A 21 8.27 10.08 15.84
N LYS A 22 8.03 10.04 14.53
CA LYS A 22 7.11 9.10 13.90
C LYS A 22 7.63 8.67 12.53
N VAL A 23 7.67 7.36 12.29
CA VAL A 23 8.07 6.78 11.00
C VAL A 23 6.96 5.89 10.48
N LEU A 24 6.61 6.05 9.22
CA LEU A 24 5.73 5.12 8.50
C LEU A 24 6.59 4.25 7.60
N TRP A 25 6.29 2.96 7.57
CA TRP A 25 6.83 2.03 6.61
C TRP A 25 5.87 1.87 5.42
N GLY A 26 6.39 1.91 4.20
CA GLY A 26 5.65 1.64 2.97
C GLY A 26 6.02 2.57 1.81
N ASP A 27 5.32 2.43 0.69
CA ASP A 27 5.54 3.23 -0.51
C ASP A 27 5.04 4.67 -0.34
N ALA A 28 5.99 5.61 -0.36
CA ALA A 28 5.76 7.03 -0.25
C ALA A 28 4.77 7.59 -1.29
N LEU A 29 4.84 7.14 -2.55
CA LEU A 29 4.01 7.66 -3.62
C LEU A 29 2.57 7.16 -3.52
N THR A 30 2.38 5.88 -3.20
CA THR A 30 1.09 5.19 -3.38
C THR A 30 0.35 4.87 -2.08
N GLU A 31 1.04 4.73 -0.95
CA GLU A 31 0.44 4.21 0.29
C GLU A 31 0.24 5.26 1.38
N MET A 32 0.79 6.47 1.22
CA MET A 32 0.83 7.46 2.30
C MET A 32 -0.27 8.51 2.21
N GLN A 33 -0.85 8.83 3.36
CA GLN A 33 -1.79 9.94 3.54
C GLN A 33 -1.19 10.97 4.49
N VAL A 34 -1.02 12.19 4.00
CA VAL A 34 -0.31 13.27 4.69
C VAL A 34 -1.10 14.56 4.55
N SER A 35 -1.33 15.26 5.66
CA SER A 35 -2.05 16.54 5.67
C SER A 35 -1.34 17.60 4.80
N PRO A 36 -2.10 18.40 4.04
CA PRO A 36 -1.52 19.51 3.28
C PRO A 36 -1.05 20.63 4.20
N ASN A 37 0.08 21.27 3.84
CA ASN A 37 0.69 22.41 4.55
C ASN A 37 0.95 22.17 6.04
N ALA A 38 1.29 20.93 6.43
CA ALA A 38 1.47 20.53 7.82
C ALA A 38 2.93 20.59 8.30
N PHE A 39 3.89 20.81 7.40
CA PHE A 39 5.32 20.82 7.74
C PHE A 39 5.98 22.16 7.46
N GLY A 40 6.89 22.57 8.33
CA GLY A 40 7.76 23.74 8.14
C GLY A 40 9.02 23.44 7.30
N LEU A 41 9.41 22.17 7.23
CA LEU A 41 10.54 21.68 6.44
C LEU A 41 10.15 20.37 5.76
N LEU A 42 10.51 20.23 4.49
CA LEU A 42 10.32 19.05 3.67
C LEU A 42 11.69 18.60 3.14
N TYR A 43 12.14 17.44 3.59
CA TYR A 43 13.35 16.79 3.09
C TYR A 43 12.96 15.66 2.14
N LEU A 44 13.50 15.65 0.93
CA LEU A 44 13.27 14.64 -0.08
C LEU A 44 14.61 14.11 -0.60
N ASN A 45 14.84 12.81 -0.44
CA ASN A 45 15.93 12.07 -1.07
C ASN A 45 15.31 10.89 -1.85
N PRO A 46 14.64 11.16 -2.98
CA PRO A 46 13.96 10.13 -3.76
C PRO A 46 14.95 9.12 -4.34
N PRO A 47 14.54 7.85 -4.55
CA PRO A 47 15.34 6.89 -5.31
C PRO A 47 15.54 7.37 -6.75
N TYR A 48 16.71 7.07 -7.32
CA TYR A 48 17.09 7.48 -8.67
C TYR A 48 16.71 6.40 -9.68
N ASP A 49 15.45 6.43 -10.10
CA ASP A 49 14.91 5.46 -11.05
C ASP A 49 13.76 6.04 -11.87
N ASP A 50 13.45 5.37 -12.96
CA ASP A 50 12.24 5.58 -13.74
C ASP A 50 11.08 4.85 -13.06
N GLY A 51 9.90 5.50 -12.95
CA GLY A 51 8.74 4.85 -12.36
C GLY A 51 8.21 3.70 -13.23
N VAL A 52 7.58 2.70 -12.62
CA VAL A 52 6.86 1.66 -13.38
C VAL A 52 5.62 2.28 -14.00
N SER A 53 5.44 2.16 -15.32
CA SER A 53 4.25 2.63 -16.03
C SER A 53 3.78 1.60 -17.05
N ASP A 54 2.58 1.06 -16.85
CA ASP A 54 1.86 0.21 -17.81
C ASP A 54 1.37 1.03 -19.03
N GLY A 55 2.29 1.36 -19.94
CA GLY A 55 1.97 1.90 -21.27
C GLY A 55 1.87 3.43 -21.41
N ALA A 56 2.10 4.21 -20.36
CA ALA A 56 2.34 5.66 -20.44
C ALA A 56 3.84 5.98 -20.37
N LYS A 57 4.28 7.19 -20.77
CA LYS A 57 5.67 7.63 -20.58
C LYS A 57 6.02 7.52 -19.10
N SER A 58 6.93 6.63 -18.74
CA SER A 58 7.48 6.54 -17.38
C SER A 58 7.94 7.93 -16.94
N GLN A 59 7.47 8.35 -15.76
CA GLN A 59 7.94 9.58 -15.14
C GLN A 59 8.98 9.22 -14.09
N ARG A 60 10.12 9.90 -14.16
CA ARG A 60 11.19 9.88 -13.16
C ARG A 60 10.67 10.02 -11.73
N LEU A 61 11.10 9.13 -10.84
CA LEU A 61 10.62 9.09 -9.45
C LEU A 61 10.90 10.41 -8.72
N GLU A 62 12.01 11.08 -8.98
CA GLU A 62 12.35 12.36 -8.33
C GLU A 62 11.27 13.43 -8.58
N VAL A 63 10.74 13.48 -9.81
CA VAL A 63 9.67 14.40 -10.19
C VAL A 63 8.35 14.01 -9.51
N GLN A 64 8.07 12.71 -9.41
CA GLN A 64 6.88 12.20 -8.74
C GLN A 64 6.88 12.54 -7.26
N PHE A 65 8.00 12.30 -6.56
CA PHE A 65 8.18 12.64 -5.15
C PHE A 65 8.00 14.13 -4.90
N LEU A 66 8.68 14.98 -5.70
CA LEU A 66 8.53 16.42 -5.58
C LEU A 66 7.07 16.84 -5.72
N ARG A 67 6.37 16.40 -6.77
CA ARG A 67 4.96 16.75 -6.99
C ARG A 67 4.04 16.21 -5.89
N ARG A 68 4.29 14.99 -5.43
CA ARG A 68 3.48 14.31 -4.41
C ARG A 68 3.51 15.05 -3.08
N TYR A 69 4.69 15.53 -2.67
CA TYR A 69 4.92 16.06 -1.33
C TYR A 69 4.97 17.59 -1.25
N LEU A 70 5.10 18.32 -2.36
CA LEU A 70 5.13 19.79 -2.35
C LEU A 70 3.93 20.40 -1.63
N GLY A 71 2.75 19.78 -1.74
CA GLY A 71 1.51 20.21 -1.07
C GLY A 71 1.53 20.06 0.46
N THR A 72 2.44 19.25 1.01
CA THR A 72 2.56 19.01 2.46
C THR A 72 3.37 20.09 3.17
N LEU A 73 4.24 20.80 2.45
CA LEU A 73 5.05 21.90 2.96
C LEU A 73 4.21 23.17 3.08
N GLN A 74 4.27 23.86 4.22
CA GLN A 74 3.56 25.12 4.42
C GLN A 74 4.21 26.30 3.68
N GLN A 75 3.43 27.37 3.53
CA GLN A 75 3.93 28.63 2.99
C GLN A 75 5.09 29.17 3.84
N GLY A 76 6.18 29.58 3.19
CA GLY A 76 7.39 30.07 3.86
C GLY A 76 8.29 28.98 4.44
N GLY A 77 7.87 27.71 4.38
CA GLY A 77 8.69 26.55 4.76
C GLY A 77 9.82 26.27 3.78
N TYR A 78 10.74 25.38 4.18
CA TYR A 78 11.93 25.03 3.42
C TYR A 78 11.84 23.64 2.78
N LEU A 79 12.25 23.55 1.53
CA LEU A 79 12.50 22.31 0.79
C LEU A 79 14.00 22.04 0.79
N VAL A 80 14.38 20.81 1.10
CA VAL A 80 15.71 20.24 0.86
C VAL A 80 15.51 19.05 -0.06
N LEU A 81 15.87 19.17 -1.33
CA LEU A 81 15.70 18.11 -2.33
C LEU A 81 17.07 17.64 -2.81
N VAL A 82 17.38 16.37 -2.58
CA VAL A 82 18.64 15.72 -2.98
C VAL A 82 18.40 14.90 -4.24
N ILE A 83 18.93 15.34 -5.37
CA ILE A 83 18.74 14.71 -6.69
C ILE A 83 20.02 14.81 -7.53
N PRO A 84 20.19 13.99 -8.57
CA PRO A 84 21.27 14.20 -9.53
C PRO A 84 21.06 15.52 -10.29
N TYR A 85 22.12 16.29 -10.50
CA TYR A 85 21.99 17.67 -11.02
C TYR A 85 21.36 17.73 -12.41
N TYR A 86 21.62 16.72 -13.27
CA TYR A 86 21.03 16.62 -14.60
C TYR A 86 19.50 16.41 -14.59
N ILE A 87 18.89 16.17 -13.42
CA ILE A 87 17.43 16.05 -13.22
C ILE A 87 16.77 17.39 -12.94
N LEU A 88 17.55 18.45 -12.65
CA LEU A 88 17.02 19.80 -12.41
C LEU A 88 16.09 20.25 -13.54
N LYS A 89 16.39 19.95 -14.81
CA LYS A 89 15.53 20.26 -15.97
C LYS A 89 14.11 19.71 -15.85
N HIS A 90 13.93 18.55 -15.22
CA HIS A 90 12.63 17.89 -15.05
C HIS A 90 11.85 18.44 -13.84
N CYS A 91 12.56 18.93 -12.82
CA CYS A 91 11.98 19.58 -11.64
C CYS A 91 11.83 21.11 -11.79
N ALA A 92 12.39 21.72 -12.84
CA ALA A 92 12.50 23.17 -12.98
C ALA A 92 11.14 23.89 -12.90
N LYS A 93 10.11 23.36 -13.57
CA LYS A 93 8.77 23.98 -13.60
C LYS A 93 8.10 24.04 -12.21
N PRO A 94 7.95 22.93 -11.45
CA PRO A 94 7.39 23.01 -10.11
C PRO A 94 8.29 23.78 -9.13
N LEU A 95 9.61 23.69 -9.25
CA LEU A 95 10.52 24.45 -8.38
C LEU A 95 10.36 25.96 -8.60
N ALA A 96 10.51 26.44 -9.83
CA ALA A 96 10.43 27.86 -10.16
C ALA A 96 9.08 28.50 -9.82
N ARG A 97 7.98 27.74 -9.95
CA ARG A 97 6.63 28.26 -9.67
C ARG A 97 6.38 28.54 -8.20
N TYR A 98 6.95 27.71 -7.32
CA TYR A 98 6.56 27.65 -5.90
C TYR A 98 7.70 27.99 -4.94
N PHE A 99 8.93 28.13 -5.40
CA PHE A 99 10.08 28.32 -4.53
C PHE A 99 11.01 29.39 -5.07
N LYS A 100 11.58 30.16 -4.14
CA LYS A 100 12.87 30.81 -4.37
C LYS A 100 13.94 29.79 -4.01
N VAL A 101 14.75 29.38 -4.99
CA VAL A 101 15.68 28.25 -4.86
C VAL A 101 17.14 28.69 -4.95
N GLN A 102 18.01 27.91 -4.32
CA GLN A 102 19.45 27.88 -4.51
C GLN A 102 19.84 26.42 -4.77
N VAL A 103 20.72 26.20 -5.74
CA VAL A 103 21.31 24.87 -6.00
C VAL A 103 22.69 24.86 -5.36
N LEU A 104 23.00 23.79 -4.64
CA LEU A 104 24.27 23.59 -3.95
C LEU A 104 24.91 22.29 -4.43
N GLY A 105 26.23 22.32 -4.62
CA GLY A 105 27.04 21.15 -4.93
C GLY A 105 27.23 20.26 -3.71
N PHE A 106 27.29 18.94 -3.94
CA PHE A 106 27.76 17.99 -2.93
C PHE A 106 29.27 18.13 -2.71
N PRO A 107 29.80 17.68 -1.56
CA PRO A 107 31.25 17.51 -1.39
C PRO A 107 31.86 16.76 -2.58
N LYS A 108 33.04 17.20 -3.05
CA LYS A 108 33.63 16.74 -4.32
C LYS A 108 33.78 15.21 -4.38
N ASP A 109 34.15 14.59 -3.26
CA ASP A 109 34.35 13.14 -3.16
C ASP A 109 33.02 12.36 -3.27
N GLU A 110 31.92 12.91 -2.73
CA GLU A 110 30.58 12.31 -2.81
C GLU A 110 29.90 12.59 -4.16
N PHE A 111 30.20 13.75 -4.76
CA PHE A 111 29.65 14.16 -6.05
C PHE A 111 30.00 13.19 -7.17
N GLN A 112 31.20 12.62 -7.18
CA GLN A 112 31.64 11.73 -8.27
C GLN A 112 30.80 10.44 -8.38
N ALA A 113 30.26 9.94 -7.27
CA ALA A 113 29.51 8.69 -7.26
C ALA A 113 28.10 8.85 -7.87
N PHE A 114 27.39 9.91 -7.50
CA PHE A 114 25.96 10.06 -7.83
C PHE A 114 25.61 11.37 -8.55
N ARG A 115 26.59 12.27 -8.73
CA ARG A 115 26.44 13.60 -9.34
C ARG A 115 25.29 14.39 -8.71
N GLN A 116 25.19 14.31 -7.40
CA GLN A 116 24.09 14.87 -6.62
C GLN A 116 24.25 16.37 -6.40
N CYS A 117 23.13 17.07 -6.37
CA CYS A 117 23.03 18.44 -5.88
C CYS A 117 21.93 18.53 -4.82
N ILE A 118 21.98 19.59 -4.04
CA ILE A 118 20.90 19.96 -3.13
C ILE A 118 20.16 21.16 -3.72
N VAL A 119 18.87 21.01 -3.95
CA VAL A 119 17.99 22.16 -4.18
C VAL A 119 17.44 22.61 -2.84
N PHE A 120 17.93 23.75 -2.37
CA PHE A 120 17.44 24.42 -1.17
C PHE A 120 16.41 25.48 -1.57
N GLY A 121 15.15 25.31 -1.19
CA GLY A 121 14.07 26.17 -1.65
C GLY A 121 13.22 26.72 -0.52
N ARG A 122 12.93 28.03 -0.53
CA ARG A 122 11.90 28.61 0.37
C ARG A 122 10.58 28.76 -0.35
N LYS A 123 9.53 28.10 0.16
CA LYS A 123 8.21 28.06 -0.48
C LYS A 123 7.57 29.44 -0.50
N LYS A 124 7.06 29.86 -1.66
CA LYS A 124 6.37 31.12 -1.96
C LYS A 124 4.92 30.83 -2.36
N LEU A 125 4.03 31.79 -2.11
CA LEU A 125 2.60 31.65 -2.45
C LEU A 125 2.44 31.62 -3.97
N LEU A 126 3.09 32.58 -4.63
CA LEU A 126 3.31 32.62 -6.07
C LEU A 126 4.61 33.39 -6.31
N VAL A 127 5.48 32.84 -7.13
CA VAL A 127 6.67 33.55 -7.63
C VAL A 127 6.24 34.41 -8.83
N PRO A 128 6.70 35.67 -8.97
CA PRO A 128 6.45 36.48 -10.15
C PRO A 128 6.79 35.73 -11.44
N LYS A 129 6.05 36.00 -12.52
CA LYS A 129 6.21 35.29 -13.80
C LYS A 129 7.65 35.39 -14.33
N GLU A 130 8.22 36.58 -14.28
CA GLU A 130 9.59 36.84 -14.73
C GLU A 130 10.63 36.03 -13.93
N GLU A 131 10.56 36.06 -12.59
CA GLU A 131 11.43 35.27 -11.71
C GLU A 131 11.22 33.75 -11.92
N THR A 132 9.99 33.33 -12.21
CA THR A 132 9.67 31.94 -12.56
C THR A 132 10.37 31.52 -13.86
N GLU A 133 10.30 32.35 -14.90
CA GLU A 133 10.94 32.07 -16.20
C GLU A 133 12.47 32.06 -16.07
N GLN A 134 13.05 33.02 -15.37
CA GLN A 134 14.49 33.09 -15.09
C GLN A 134 14.96 31.86 -14.31
N THR A 135 14.29 31.51 -13.21
CA THR A 135 14.63 30.33 -12.40
C THR A 135 14.49 29.05 -13.22
N GLN A 136 13.45 28.94 -14.05
CA GLN A 136 13.25 27.75 -14.88
C GLN A 136 14.36 27.60 -15.93
N THR A 137 14.82 28.70 -16.53
CA THR A 137 15.92 28.70 -17.49
C THR A 137 17.24 28.34 -16.81
N HIS A 138 17.57 29.01 -15.70
CA HIS A 138 18.78 28.74 -14.93
C HIS A 138 18.90 27.28 -14.48
N LEU A 139 17.82 26.69 -13.95
CA LEU A 139 17.82 25.27 -13.56
C LEU A 139 18.01 24.31 -14.75
N LYS A 140 17.59 24.69 -15.96
CA LYS A 140 17.83 23.89 -17.17
C LYS A 140 19.27 24.03 -17.67
N GLU A 141 19.85 25.22 -17.57
CA GLU A 141 21.24 25.48 -17.91
C GLU A 141 22.17 24.68 -17.00
N LEU A 142 21.98 24.75 -15.67
CA LEU A 142 22.71 23.93 -14.70
C LEU A 142 22.61 22.42 -15.02
N ALA A 143 21.42 21.95 -15.39
CA ALA A 143 21.19 20.54 -15.73
C ALA A 143 21.90 20.08 -17.02
N ALA A 144 22.34 21.01 -17.86
CA ALA A 144 22.97 20.75 -19.16
C ALA A 144 24.49 20.94 -19.12
N MET A 145 25.06 21.44 -18.02
CA MET A 145 26.50 21.60 -17.84
C MET A 145 27.19 20.24 -17.71
N GLU A 146 28.46 20.20 -18.13
CA GLU A 146 29.34 19.09 -17.78
C GLU A 146 29.62 19.09 -16.26
N PRO A 147 29.98 17.94 -15.65
CA PRO A 147 30.07 17.82 -14.21
C PRO A 147 31.04 18.80 -13.54
N ASP A 148 32.19 19.08 -14.17
CA ASP A 148 33.18 20.02 -13.62
C ASP A 148 32.68 21.47 -13.71
N ASP A 149 32.12 21.86 -14.86
CA ASP A 149 31.52 23.19 -15.05
C ASP A 149 30.37 23.45 -14.07
N PHE A 150 29.53 22.43 -13.83
CA PHE A 150 28.45 22.51 -12.85
C PHE A 150 29.00 22.78 -11.44
N MET A 151 30.07 22.08 -11.05
CA MET A 151 30.69 22.23 -9.73
C MET A 151 31.41 23.57 -9.56
N ASP A 152 31.90 24.17 -10.64
CA ASP A 152 32.49 25.51 -10.64
C ASP A 152 31.42 26.62 -10.55
N GLU A 153 30.21 26.37 -11.09
CA GLU A 153 29.09 27.31 -11.06
C GLU A 153 28.37 27.36 -9.70
N VAL A 154 28.31 26.25 -8.96
CA VAL A 154 27.55 26.17 -7.70
C VAL A 154 28.44 26.17 -6.46
N GLU A 155 27.98 26.84 -5.40
CA GLU A 155 28.62 26.74 -4.09
C GLU A 155 28.43 25.32 -3.50
N THR A 156 29.48 24.77 -2.92
CA THR A 156 29.38 23.50 -2.17
C THR A 156 28.87 23.73 -0.76
N LEU A 157 28.27 22.70 -0.17
CA LEU A 157 27.84 22.71 1.24
C LEU A 157 28.95 23.14 2.22
N GLU A 158 30.19 22.77 1.95
CA GLU A 158 31.35 23.08 2.79
C GLU A 158 31.68 24.57 2.78
N CYS A 159 31.54 25.23 1.63
CA CYS A 159 31.80 26.66 1.47
C CYS A 159 30.79 27.54 2.21
N ILE A 160 29.53 27.08 2.31
CA ILE A 160 28.47 27.84 2.97
C ILE A 160 28.40 27.58 4.48
N ALA A 161 28.93 26.45 4.97
CA ALA A 161 28.81 26.06 6.36
C ALA A 161 29.70 26.90 7.30
N PRO A 162 29.26 27.18 8.54
CA PRO A 162 27.98 26.81 9.12
C PRO A 162 26.84 27.79 8.76
N VAL A 163 25.73 27.27 8.22
CA VAL A 163 24.48 28.02 8.06
C VAL A 163 23.45 27.52 9.07
N SER A 164 22.82 28.44 9.79
CA SER A 164 21.65 28.15 10.62
C SER A 164 20.39 28.71 9.99
N ILE A 165 19.38 27.85 9.84
CA ILE A 165 18.05 28.26 9.36
C ILE A 165 17.01 28.07 10.45
N THR A 166 16.14 29.06 10.61
CA THR A 166 14.97 28.93 11.48
C THR A 166 13.82 28.34 10.68
N VAL A 167 13.49 27.08 10.95
CA VAL A 167 12.33 26.42 10.34
C VAL A 167 11.05 27.03 10.93
N PRO A 168 10.11 27.52 10.10
CA PRO A 168 8.88 28.10 10.61
C PRO A 168 8.01 27.02 11.28
N THR A 169 7.45 27.35 12.43
CA THR A 169 6.49 26.48 13.13
C THR A 169 5.28 26.22 12.24
N PRO A 170 4.80 24.96 12.11
CA PRO A 170 3.58 24.65 11.36
C PRO A 170 2.37 25.46 11.87
N VAL A 171 1.68 26.15 10.95
CA VAL A 171 0.46 26.92 11.27
C VAL A 171 -0.77 26.01 11.36
N LYS A 172 -0.83 24.97 10.52
CA LYS A 172 -1.94 24.01 10.51
C LYS A 172 -1.58 22.77 11.34
N PRO A 173 -2.54 22.19 12.07
CA PRO A 173 -2.31 20.95 12.79
C PRO A 173 -2.09 19.78 11.81
N LEU A 174 -1.23 18.84 12.20
CA LEU A 174 -1.06 17.58 11.48
C LEU A 174 -2.20 16.63 11.86
N THR A 175 -3.28 16.63 11.07
CA THR A 175 -4.45 15.76 11.28
C THR A 175 -4.24 14.34 10.78
N THR A 176 -3.38 14.17 9.77
CA THR A 176 -3.21 12.91 9.05
C THR A 176 -1.74 12.72 8.71
N PHE A 177 -1.18 11.63 9.24
CA PHE A 177 0.11 11.08 8.86
C PHE A 177 0.04 9.57 9.07
N MET A 178 -0.44 8.86 8.03
CA MET A 178 -0.81 7.45 8.09
C MET A 178 -0.45 6.72 6.79
N ALA A 179 -0.12 5.44 6.91
CA ALA A 179 -0.01 4.51 5.80
C ALA A 179 -1.35 3.79 5.59
N ARG A 180 -1.65 3.41 4.34
CA ARG A 180 -2.81 2.55 4.01
C ARG A 180 -2.62 1.13 4.51
N ASN A 181 -1.40 0.64 4.44
CA ASN A 181 -1.03 -0.68 4.91
C ASN A 181 -0.61 -0.62 6.38
N ILE A 182 -0.91 -1.70 7.09
CA ILE A 182 -0.55 -1.86 8.50
C ILE A 182 0.84 -2.51 8.56
N ASP A 183 1.74 -1.94 9.37
CA ASP A 183 3.05 -2.54 9.61
C ASP A 183 2.91 -3.85 10.43
N PRO A 184 3.30 -5.01 9.89
CA PRO A 184 3.24 -6.29 10.61
C PRO A 184 4.07 -6.30 11.90
N LEU A 185 5.23 -5.64 11.94
CA LEU A 185 6.06 -5.59 13.14
C LEU A 185 5.41 -4.80 14.27
N GLU A 186 4.56 -3.82 13.94
CA GLU A 186 3.77 -3.10 14.95
C GLU A 186 2.47 -3.84 15.28
N ALA A 187 1.78 -4.38 14.28
CA ALA A 187 0.45 -4.95 14.47
C ALA A 187 0.44 -6.34 15.10
N ILE A 188 1.39 -7.22 14.74
CA ILE A 188 1.41 -8.60 15.29
C ILE A 188 1.52 -8.59 16.82
N PRO A 189 2.43 -7.83 17.45
CA PRO A 189 2.48 -7.73 18.91
C PRO A 189 1.19 -7.20 19.53
N LEU A 190 0.57 -6.18 18.91
CA LEU A 190 -0.68 -5.60 19.39
C LEU A 190 -1.84 -6.60 19.33
N VAL A 191 -1.98 -7.29 18.21
CA VAL A 191 -3.01 -8.30 17.98
C VAL A 191 -2.83 -9.51 18.91
N ARG A 192 -1.58 -9.94 19.14
CA ARG A 192 -1.25 -10.97 20.13
C ARG A 192 -1.61 -10.53 21.55
N LYS A 193 -1.27 -9.29 21.93
CA LYS A 193 -1.60 -8.71 23.24
C LYS A 193 -3.12 -8.58 23.45
N ALA A 194 -3.86 -8.29 22.40
CA ALA A 194 -5.33 -8.17 22.45
C ALA A 194 -6.04 -9.52 22.67
N GLY A 195 -5.37 -10.67 22.47
CA GLY A 195 -5.95 -12.00 22.67
C GLY A 195 -7.02 -12.42 21.66
N ILE A 196 -7.34 -11.57 20.68
CA ILE A 196 -8.40 -11.78 19.68
C ILE A 196 -8.12 -12.99 18.80
N VAL A 197 -6.84 -13.23 18.47
CA VAL A 197 -6.41 -14.32 17.57
C VAL A 197 -6.90 -15.67 18.07
N LYS A 198 -6.84 -15.93 19.38
CA LYS A 198 -7.25 -17.21 19.94
C LYS A 198 -8.75 -17.47 19.70
N ASN A 199 -9.58 -16.45 19.90
CA ASN A 199 -11.02 -16.58 19.73
C ASN A 199 -11.38 -16.74 18.25
N VAL A 200 -10.77 -15.94 17.38
CA VAL A 200 -10.98 -16.04 15.93
C VAL A 200 -10.54 -17.41 15.41
N LEU A 201 -9.36 -17.88 15.81
CA LEU A 201 -8.90 -19.21 15.42
C LEU A 201 -9.82 -20.30 15.95
N ALA A 202 -10.33 -20.20 17.18
CA ALA A 202 -11.29 -21.16 17.72
C ALA A 202 -12.62 -21.18 16.94
N GLU A 203 -13.10 -20.02 16.49
CA GLU A 203 -14.31 -19.91 15.65
C GLU A 203 -14.10 -20.44 14.24
N LEU A 204 -12.92 -20.22 13.66
CA LEU A 204 -12.55 -20.69 12.33
C LEU A 204 -12.11 -22.16 12.29
N THR A 205 -11.74 -22.74 13.44
CA THR A 205 -11.31 -24.14 13.52
C THR A 205 -12.51 -25.04 13.21
N PRO A 206 -12.40 -25.96 12.23
CA PRO A 206 -13.44 -26.93 11.96
C PRO A 206 -13.80 -27.70 13.24
N ARG A 207 -15.08 -27.68 13.60
CA ARG A 207 -15.56 -28.41 14.77
C ARG A 207 -15.43 -29.91 14.52
N LYS A 208 -15.32 -30.70 15.59
CA LYS A 208 -15.50 -32.16 15.47
C LYS A 208 -16.95 -32.47 15.09
N ASN A 209 -17.15 -33.57 14.38
CA ASN A 209 -18.48 -34.07 14.07
C ASN A 209 -19.31 -34.27 15.35
N ASN A 210 -20.61 -34.10 15.24
CA ASN A 210 -21.52 -34.46 16.33
C ASN A 210 -21.45 -35.97 16.58
N GLU A 211 -21.38 -36.37 17.84
CA GLU A 211 -21.52 -37.77 18.23
C GLU A 211 -23.01 -38.13 18.30
N ILE A 212 -23.42 -39.12 17.51
CA ILE A 212 -24.79 -39.63 17.51
C ILE A 212 -24.77 -41.07 17.98
N ARG A 213 -25.62 -41.38 18.96
CA ARG A 213 -25.90 -42.75 19.37
C ARG A 213 -27.33 -43.13 18.99
N PRO A 214 -27.54 -43.76 17.83
CA PRO A 214 -28.87 -44.18 17.42
C PRO A 214 -29.35 -45.36 18.30
N LEU A 215 -30.65 -45.44 18.54
CA LEU A 215 -31.26 -46.53 19.32
C LEU A 215 -31.30 -47.86 18.55
N THR A 216 -31.22 -47.79 17.21
CA THR A 216 -31.19 -48.92 16.28
C THR A 216 -30.11 -48.70 15.22
N PRO A 217 -29.63 -49.76 14.54
CA PRO A 217 -28.67 -49.61 13.44
C PRO A 217 -29.19 -48.66 12.34
N LEU A 218 -28.34 -47.76 11.87
CA LEU A 218 -28.68 -46.84 10.79
C LEU A 218 -28.51 -47.52 9.43
N GLU A 219 -29.53 -47.42 8.58
CA GLU A 219 -29.43 -47.76 7.16
C GLU A 219 -28.69 -46.68 6.37
N ASN A 220 -28.20 -47.04 5.17
CA ASN A 220 -27.45 -46.13 4.28
C ASN A 220 -28.23 -44.85 3.94
N GLY A 221 -29.55 -44.94 3.78
CA GLY A 221 -30.39 -43.77 3.52
C GLY A 221 -30.41 -42.76 4.68
N HIS A 222 -30.40 -43.25 5.93
CA HIS A 222 -30.33 -42.39 7.11
C HIS A 222 -28.97 -41.68 7.20
N LEU A 223 -27.87 -42.39 6.90
CA LEU A 223 -26.53 -41.81 6.89
C LEU A 223 -26.41 -40.71 5.82
N ALA A 224 -26.91 -40.96 4.61
CA ALA A 224 -26.93 -39.96 3.54
C ALA A 224 -27.72 -38.71 3.94
N LEU A 225 -28.87 -38.87 4.60
CA LEU A 225 -29.69 -37.76 5.07
C LEU A 225 -29.01 -36.96 6.18
N MET A 226 -28.41 -37.62 7.17
CA MET A 226 -27.68 -36.95 8.26
C MET A 226 -26.46 -36.19 7.75
N LEU A 227 -25.74 -36.77 6.79
CA LEU A 227 -24.60 -36.15 6.14
C LEU A 227 -25.05 -34.91 5.36
N ALA A 228 -26.06 -35.04 4.51
CA ALA A 228 -26.61 -33.94 3.71
C ALA A 228 -27.22 -32.81 4.56
N GLY A 229 -27.91 -33.17 5.64
CA GLY A 229 -28.46 -32.24 6.62
C GLY A 229 -27.41 -31.52 7.47
N GLY A 230 -26.13 -31.79 7.24
CA GLY A 230 -25.01 -31.14 7.90
C GLY A 230 -24.77 -31.61 9.34
N TYR A 231 -25.45 -32.67 9.77
CA TYR A 231 -25.34 -33.20 11.13
C TYR A 231 -23.97 -33.85 11.37
N MET A 232 -23.34 -34.36 10.30
CA MET A 232 -22.00 -34.93 10.29
C MET A 232 -20.93 -33.95 9.78
N ASN A 233 -21.19 -32.64 9.86
CA ASN A 233 -20.22 -31.62 9.48
C ASN A 233 -19.09 -31.53 10.51
N GLY A 234 -17.86 -31.38 10.01
CA GLY A 234 -16.71 -31.22 10.88
C GLY A 234 -15.44 -31.87 10.35
N ALA A 235 -14.40 -31.84 11.18
CA ALA A 235 -13.14 -32.51 10.94
C ALA A 235 -13.22 -34.00 11.30
N ILE A 236 -12.67 -34.83 10.42
CA ILE A 236 -12.43 -36.25 10.65
C ILE A 236 -10.96 -36.58 10.34
N GLU A 237 -10.46 -37.62 11.00
CA GLU A 237 -9.17 -38.21 10.67
C GLU A 237 -9.41 -39.57 10.03
N LYS A 238 -8.83 -39.78 8.84
CA LYS A 238 -8.94 -41.05 8.11
C LYS A 238 -7.63 -41.33 7.40
N ASP A 239 -7.07 -42.52 7.61
CA ASP A 239 -5.85 -42.99 6.94
C ASP A 239 -4.67 -41.99 7.06
N GLY A 240 -4.53 -41.34 8.23
CA GLY A 240 -3.50 -40.32 8.49
C GLY A 240 -3.76 -38.94 7.85
N ARG A 241 -4.91 -38.76 7.19
CA ARG A 241 -5.34 -37.50 6.59
C ARG A 241 -6.37 -36.80 7.45
N GLN A 242 -6.27 -35.48 7.53
CA GLN A 242 -7.29 -34.64 8.15
C GLN A 242 -8.23 -34.11 7.07
N LEU A 243 -9.50 -34.52 7.13
CA LEU A 243 -10.53 -34.13 6.19
C LEU A 243 -11.59 -33.29 6.89
N VAL A 244 -12.06 -32.24 6.23
CA VAL A 244 -13.21 -31.45 6.69
C VAL A 244 -14.40 -31.74 5.80
N ILE A 245 -15.47 -32.25 6.39
CA ILE A 245 -16.68 -32.67 5.70
C ILE A 245 -17.76 -31.62 5.90
N LYS A 246 -18.45 -31.28 4.81
CA LYS A 246 -19.63 -30.42 4.82
C LYS A 246 -20.71 -30.97 3.90
N GLY A 247 -21.83 -31.38 4.51
CA GLY A 247 -23.08 -31.64 3.80
C GLY A 247 -23.69 -30.38 3.22
N VAL A 248 -24.15 -30.48 1.98
CA VAL A 248 -24.85 -29.42 1.26
C VAL A 248 -26.02 -30.03 0.52
N VAL A 249 -27.23 -29.52 0.76
CA VAL A 249 -28.40 -29.87 -0.04
C VAL A 249 -28.60 -28.81 -1.11
N HIS A 250 -28.64 -29.23 -2.37
CA HIS A 250 -29.01 -28.37 -3.47
C HIS A 250 -30.46 -28.63 -3.87
N LYS A 251 -31.30 -27.60 -3.80
CA LYS A 251 -32.65 -27.67 -4.36
C LYS A 251 -32.56 -27.44 -5.87
N SER A 252 -33.08 -28.38 -6.64
CA SER A 252 -33.25 -28.31 -8.09
C SER A 252 -34.72 -28.49 -8.44
N GLU A 253 -35.18 -27.93 -9.55
CA GLU A 253 -36.54 -28.12 -10.04
C GLU A 253 -36.53 -29.06 -11.23
N LYS A 254 -37.29 -30.15 -11.15
CA LYS A 254 -37.47 -31.07 -12.27
C LYS A 254 -38.84 -30.81 -12.89
N VAL A 255 -38.87 -30.43 -14.16
CA VAL A 255 -40.12 -30.29 -14.92
C VAL A 255 -40.70 -31.69 -15.15
N ILE A 256 -41.91 -31.93 -14.66
CA ILE A 256 -42.58 -33.24 -14.78
C ILE A 256 -43.64 -33.22 -15.88
N ASN A 257 -44.27 -32.08 -16.10
CA ASN A 257 -45.28 -31.93 -17.15
C ASN A 257 -45.28 -30.51 -17.71
N VAL A 258 -45.43 -30.41 -19.02
CA VAL A 258 -45.74 -29.18 -19.73
C VAL A 258 -47.03 -29.45 -20.49
N ARG A 259 -48.09 -28.72 -20.17
CA ARG A 259 -49.36 -28.76 -20.92
C ARG A 259 -49.53 -27.42 -21.61
N GLU A 260 -49.61 -27.43 -22.94
CA GLU A 260 -50.00 -26.27 -23.74
C GLU A 260 -51.46 -26.43 -24.15
N ASN A 261 -52.28 -25.40 -23.92
CA ASN A 261 -53.63 -25.34 -24.48
C ASN A 261 -53.61 -24.59 -25.82
N ASP A 262 -54.59 -24.87 -26.70
CA ASP A 262 -54.72 -24.29 -28.06
C ASP A 262 -54.82 -22.75 -28.12
N SER A 263 -54.88 -22.08 -26.96
CA SER A 263 -54.92 -20.62 -26.80
C SER A 263 -53.56 -19.97 -26.48
N GLY A 264 -52.48 -20.76 -26.41
CA GLY A 264 -51.11 -20.27 -26.19
C GLY A 264 -50.69 -20.05 -24.73
N GLU A 265 -51.55 -20.32 -23.75
CA GLU A 265 -51.17 -20.36 -22.33
C GLU A 265 -50.83 -21.79 -21.91
N GLY A 266 -49.57 -21.99 -21.51
CA GLY A 266 -49.03 -23.26 -21.04
C GLY A 266 -48.90 -23.31 -19.51
N SER A 267 -49.22 -24.47 -18.91
CA SER A 267 -48.93 -24.74 -17.50
C SER A 267 -47.71 -25.66 -17.38
N ILE A 268 -46.69 -25.20 -16.64
CA ILE A 268 -45.49 -25.98 -16.32
C ILE A 268 -45.64 -26.49 -14.88
N THR A 269 -45.68 -27.81 -14.72
CA THR A 269 -45.65 -28.45 -13.40
C THR A 269 -44.21 -28.84 -13.07
N THR A 270 -43.60 -28.13 -12.12
CA THR A 270 -42.29 -28.46 -11.56
C THR A 270 -42.43 -29.28 -10.27
N ARG A 271 -41.44 -30.12 -9.98
CA ARG A 271 -41.27 -30.79 -8.69
C ARG A 271 -39.92 -30.43 -8.12
N ASP A 272 -39.92 -29.97 -6.88
CA ASP A 272 -38.71 -29.79 -6.09
C ASP A 272 -37.98 -31.13 -5.91
N GLN A 273 -36.71 -31.15 -6.29
CA GLN A 273 -35.78 -32.23 -6.08
C GLN A 273 -34.60 -31.72 -5.24
N TYR A 274 -34.46 -32.25 -4.03
CA TYR A 274 -33.35 -31.95 -3.14
C TYR A 274 -32.23 -32.97 -3.39
N ILE A 275 -31.12 -32.50 -3.94
CA ILE A 275 -29.94 -33.31 -4.25
C ILE A 275 -28.94 -33.13 -3.10
N PRO A 276 -28.76 -34.15 -2.24
CA PRO A 276 -27.72 -34.12 -1.23
C PRO A 276 -26.34 -34.23 -1.90
N THR A 277 -25.40 -33.39 -1.49
CA THR A 277 -24.01 -33.42 -1.93
C THR A 277 -23.09 -33.26 -0.72
N VAL A 278 -21.89 -33.81 -0.81
CA VAL A 278 -20.91 -33.77 0.27
C VAL A 278 -19.65 -33.10 -0.25
N LYS A 279 -19.25 -32.03 0.41
CA LYS A 279 -17.97 -31.36 0.15
C LYS A 279 -16.95 -31.84 1.16
N VAL A 280 -15.79 -32.23 0.69
CA VAL A 280 -14.67 -32.69 1.51
C VAL A 280 -13.46 -31.85 1.18
N ILE A 281 -12.81 -31.28 2.19
CA ILE A 281 -11.54 -30.58 2.05
C ILE A 281 -10.46 -31.45 2.68
N ASP A 282 -9.42 -31.80 1.92
CA ASP A 282 -8.21 -32.39 2.47
C ASP A 282 -7.32 -31.27 3.03
N MET A 283 -7.09 -31.26 4.35
CA MET A 283 -6.35 -30.20 5.01
C MET A 283 -4.85 -30.25 4.74
N GLN A 284 -4.33 -31.37 4.21
CA GLN A 284 -2.90 -31.52 3.88
C GLN A 284 -2.62 -31.05 2.46
N THR A 285 -3.50 -31.35 1.51
CA THR A 285 -3.34 -30.95 0.09
C THR A 285 -4.08 -29.66 -0.27
N ALA A 286 -4.98 -29.19 0.59
CA ALA A 286 -5.90 -28.07 0.35
C ALA A 286 -6.85 -28.29 -0.85
N GLU A 287 -7.11 -29.54 -1.22
CA GLU A 287 -8.01 -29.88 -2.33
C GLU A 287 -9.46 -30.02 -1.86
N LEU A 288 -10.40 -29.51 -2.67
CA LEU A 288 -11.84 -29.65 -2.47
C LEU A 288 -12.41 -30.74 -3.38
N ILE A 289 -13.00 -31.76 -2.77
CA ILE A 289 -13.66 -32.88 -3.44
C ILE A 289 -15.17 -32.76 -3.23
N THR A 290 -15.95 -32.98 -4.28
CA THR A 290 -17.43 -33.06 -4.20
C THR A 290 -17.87 -34.48 -4.49
N VAL A 291 -18.59 -35.10 -3.56
CA VAL A 291 -19.18 -36.43 -3.67
C VAL A 291 -20.69 -36.28 -3.79
N GLN A 292 -21.27 -36.95 -4.79
CA GLN A 292 -22.72 -37.02 -5.05
C GLN A 292 -23.22 -38.43 -4.81
#